data_AF-A0A0R3SG62-F1
#
_entry.id   AF-A0A0R3SG62-F1
#
_cell.length_a   1.000
_cell.length_b   1.000
_cell.length_c   1.000
_cell.angle_alpha   90.00
_cell.angle_beta   90.00
_cell.angle_gamma   90.00
#
_symmetry.space_group_name_H-M   'P 1'
#
loop_
_entity.id
_entity.type
_entity.pdbx_description
1 polymer ?
#
loop_
_entity_poly.entity_id
_entity_poly.type
_entity_poly.pdbx_seq_one_letter_code
_entity_poly.pdbx_strand_id
1 'polypeptide(L)'
;MNRRHSYILLAFLASAFFFQAVGLSGWSCRGHAFSSNCTDTPKVLTTGIILALAGGAATIGGILLFAVIATNSYGSFVTAPCFYIIATALSISGVVYYNLETHIYSPIFAICGMSIITTISLILIIEYIVGTF
;
A
#
# COMPACT_ATOMS: atom_id res chain seq x y z
N MET A 1 -2.91 -7.26 23.01
CA MET A 1 -3.54 -6.62 21.83
C MET A 1 -4.03 -7.74 20.91
N ASN A 2 -5.30 -7.73 20.49
CA ASN A 2 -5.86 -8.82 19.68
C ASN A 2 -5.20 -8.82 18.29
N ARG A 3 -4.81 -9.98 17.72
CA ARG A 3 -4.08 -10.10 16.43
C ARG A 3 -4.66 -9.21 15.32
N ARG A 4 -6.00 -9.15 15.26
CA ARG A 4 -6.75 -8.35 14.28
C ARG A 4 -6.54 -6.83 14.40
N HIS A 5 -6.36 -6.32 15.61
CA HIS A 5 -6.08 -4.89 15.83
C HIS A 5 -4.67 -4.52 15.37
N SER A 6 -3.71 -5.45 15.51
CA SER A 6 -2.35 -5.25 15.00
C SER A 6 -2.32 -5.18 13.47
N TYR A 7 -3.12 -5.98 12.76
CA TYR A 7 -3.22 -5.91 11.30
C TYR A 7 -3.77 -4.57 10.81
N ILE A 8 -4.79 -4.03 11.49
CA ILE A 8 -5.35 -2.71 11.16
C ILE A 8 -4.28 -1.63 11.34
N LEU A 9 -3.57 -1.63 12.47
CA LEU A 9 -2.55 -0.63 12.77
C LEU A 9 -1.40 -0.69 11.73
N LEU A 10 -0.96 -1.91 11.38
CA LEU A 10 0.06 -2.12 10.35
C LEU A 10 -0.43 -1.69 8.95
N ALA A 11 -1.70 -1.90 8.60
CA ALA A 11 -2.26 -1.46 7.33
C ALA A 11 -2.29 0.07 7.22
N PHE A 12 -2.71 0.76 8.28
CA PHE A 12 -2.64 2.21 8.34
C PHE A 12 -1.20 2.72 8.28
N LEU A 13 -0.27 2.06 8.97
CA LEU A 13 1.15 2.40 8.92
C LEU A 13 1.73 2.24 7.51
N ALA A 14 1.42 1.13 6.82
CA ALA A 14 1.81 0.92 5.42
C ALA A 14 1.23 2.00 4.50
N SER A 15 -0.04 2.35 4.67
CA SER A 15 -0.67 3.42 3.90
C SER A 15 0.01 4.78 4.11
N ALA A 16 0.36 5.11 5.36
CA ALA A 16 1.06 6.33 5.70
C ALA A 16 2.44 6.38 5.01
N PHE A 17 3.16 5.26 4.99
CA PHE A 17 4.42 5.17 4.24
C PHE A 17 4.25 5.37 2.74
N PHE A 18 3.19 4.84 2.12
CA PHE A 18 2.91 5.09 0.71
C PHE A 18 2.60 6.57 0.44
N PHE A 19 1.74 7.20 1.24
CA PHE A 19 1.46 8.64 1.10
C PHE A 19 2.70 9.49 1.32
N GLN A 20 3.53 9.12 2.29
CA GLN A 20 4.75 9.84 2.59
C GLN A 20 5.82 9.66 1.51
N ALA A 21 5.90 8.48 0.88
CA ALA A 21 6.75 8.25 -0.29
C ALA A 21 6.36 9.17 -1.46
N VAL A 22 5.07 9.42 -1.66
CA VAL A 22 4.56 10.30 -2.73
C VAL A 22 4.70 11.78 -2.37
N GLY A 23 4.46 12.14 -1.10
CA GLY A 23 4.43 13.52 -0.62
C GLY A 23 5.79 14.12 -0.24
N LEU A 24 6.82 13.31 -0.01
CA LEU A 24 8.15 13.82 0.35
C LEU A 24 8.88 14.39 -0.86
N SER A 25 9.55 15.53 -0.64
CA SER A 25 10.51 16.10 -1.58
C SER A 25 11.81 15.30 -1.54
N GLY A 26 11.94 14.34 -2.45
CA GLY A 26 13.13 13.48 -2.56
C GLY A 26 13.23 12.75 -3.90
N TRP A 27 12.35 13.09 -4.84
CA TRP A 27 12.34 12.49 -6.17
C TRP A 27 13.43 13.10 -7.04
N SER A 28 13.83 12.40 -8.11
CA SER A 28 14.89 12.82 -9.06
C SER A 28 14.69 14.24 -9.63
N CYS A 29 13.44 14.70 -9.68
CA CYS A 29 13.00 16.04 -10.08
C CYS A 29 13.11 17.12 -8.96
N ARG A 30 13.78 16.83 -7.83
CA ARG A 30 13.97 17.75 -6.68
C ARG A 30 12.65 18.31 -6.10
N GLY A 31 11.58 17.52 -6.19
CA GLY A 31 10.24 17.85 -5.69
C GLY A 31 9.53 16.62 -5.13
N HIS A 32 8.25 16.78 -4.83
CA HIS A 32 7.33 15.67 -4.55
C HIS A 32 6.68 15.18 -5.85
N ALA A 33 6.11 13.98 -5.87
CA ALA A 33 5.68 13.32 -7.11
C ALA A 33 4.66 14.12 -7.95
N PHE A 34 3.86 14.99 -7.30
CA PHE A 34 2.85 15.86 -7.94
C PHE A 34 3.30 17.33 -8.10
N SER A 35 4.56 17.64 -7.83
CA SER A 35 5.10 18.99 -8.01
C SER A 35 5.22 19.30 -9.51
N SER A 36 5.03 20.56 -9.91
CA SER A 36 5.13 21.01 -11.32
C SER A 36 6.39 20.50 -12.03
N ASN A 37 7.53 20.48 -11.31
CA ASN A 37 8.81 20.04 -11.86
C ASN A 37 8.89 18.51 -12.05
N CYS A 38 8.04 17.75 -11.36
CA CYS A 38 7.95 16.29 -11.43
C CYS A 38 6.82 15.82 -12.36
N THR A 39 5.81 16.66 -12.62
CA THR A 39 4.72 16.37 -13.56
C THR A 39 5.21 16.30 -15.00
N ASP A 40 6.25 17.06 -15.34
CA ASP A 40 6.89 17.05 -16.66
C ASP A 40 7.68 15.75 -16.92
N THR A 41 7.97 14.98 -15.87
CA THR A 41 8.57 13.65 -15.98
C THR A 41 7.48 12.58 -15.84
N PRO A 42 6.93 12.03 -16.95
CA PRO A 42 5.81 11.09 -16.91
C PRO A 42 6.10 9.88 -16.02
N LYS A 43 7.37 9.47 -15.93
CA LYS A 43 7.86 8.34 -15.13
C LYS A 43 7.61 8.52 -13.62
N VAL A 44 7.94 9.69 -13.10
CA VAL A 44 7.76 10.03 -11.68
C VAL A 44 6.28 10.17 -11.36
N LEU A 45 5.53 10.80 -12.27
CA LEU A 45 4.09 10.96 -12.14
C LEU A 45 3.37 9.60 -12.11
N THR A 46 3.66 8.71 -13.06
CA THR A 46 3.05 7.37 -13.12
C THR A 46 3.38 6.56 -11.87
N THR A 47 4.64 6.57 -11.43
CA THR A 47 5.05 5.88 -10.19
C THR A 47 4.31 6.44 -8.97
N GLY A 48 4.23 7.76 -8.86
CA GLY A 48 3.53 8.44 -7.77
C GLY A 48 2.04 8.11 -7.73
N ILE A 49 1.38 8.06 -8.89
CA ILE A 49 -0.03 7.66 -9.01
C ILE A 49 -0.22 6.21 -8.58
N ILE A 50 0.63 5.28 -9.04
CA ILE A 50 0.54 3.86 -8.67
C ILE A 50 0.70 3.68 -7.15
N LEU A 51 1.68 4.36 -6.54
CA LEU A 51 1.90 4.31 -5.09
C LEU A 51 0.75 4.96 -4.31
N ALA A 52 0.18 6.06 -4.81
CA ALA A 52 -0.98 6.69 -4.19
C ALA A 52 -2.21 5.79 -4.26
N LEU A 53 -2.43 5.10 -5.39
CA LEU A 53 -3.48 4.09 -5.54
C LEU A 53 -3.24 2.88 -4.62
N ALA A 54 -2.00 2.43 -4.46
CA ALA A 54 -1.66 1.37 -3.51
C ALA A 54 -1.96 1.79 -2.06
N GLY A 55 -1.59 3.02 -1.68
CA GLY A 55 -1.92 3.62 -0.38
C GLY A 55 -3.43 3.75 -0.15
N GLY A 56 -4.19 4.16 -1.17
CA GLY A 56 -5.65 4.23 -1.12
C GLY A 56 -6.32 2.85 -1.00
N ALA A 57 -5.83 1.86 -1.74
CA ALA A 57 -6.32 0.48 -1.60
C ALA A 57 -6.02 -0.08 -0.19
N ALA A 58 -4.86 0.24 0.37
CA ALA A 58 -4.47 -0.14 1.73
C ALA A 58 -5.38 0.50 2.80
N THR A 59 -5.73 1.78 2.69
CA THR A 59 -6.64 2.45 3.63
C THR A 59 -8.05 1.89 3.54
N ILE A 60 -8.56 1.66 2.34
CA ILE A 60 -9.87 1.03 2.14
C ILE A 60 -9.87 -0.38 2.76
N GLY A 61 -8.82 -1.18 2.52
CA GLY A 61 -8.65 -2.49 3.14
C GLY A 61 -8.60 -2.43 4.68
N GLY A 62 -7.95 -1.41 5.24
CA GLY A 62 -7.91 -1.16 6.69
C GLY A 62 -9.27 -0.83 7.29
N ILE A 63 -10.04 0.02 6.61
CA ILE A 63 -11.40 0.40 7.00
C ILE A 63 -12.34 -0.81 6.93
N LEU A 64 -12.22 -1.64 5.88
CA LEU A 64 -12.99 -2.87 5.74
C LEU A 64 -12.67 -3.87 6.86
N LEU A 65 -11.39 -4.07 7.19
CA LEU A 65 -11.02 -4.91 8.34
C LEU A 65 -11.61 -4.39 9.65
N PHE A 66 -11.61 -3.07 9.86
CA PHE A 66 -12.25 -2.48 11.02
C PHE A 66 -13.76 -2.75 11.04
N ALA A 67 -14.43 -2.60 9.90
CA ALA A 67 -15.86 -2.90 9.75
C ALA A 67 -16.17 -4.39 9.98
N VAL A 68 -15.30 -5.32 9.55
CA VAL A 68 -15.44 -6.76 9.85
C VAL A 68 -15.42 -6.99 11.36
N ILE A 69 -14.47 -6.39 12.08
CA ILE A 69 -14.36 -6.56 13.54
C ILE A 69 -15.59 -5.98 14.26
N ALA A 70 -16.10 -4.84 13.79
CA ALA A 70 -17.24 -4.16 14.43
C ALA A 70 -18.59 -4.81 14.15
N THR A 71 -18.78 -5.37 12.95
CA THR A 71 -20.11 -5.78 12.44
C THR A 71 -20.24 -7.29 12.26
N ASN A 72 -19.15 -8.06 12.43
CA ASN A 72 -19.08 -9.51 12.23
C ASN A 72 -19.73 -10.00 10.91
N SER A 73 -19.62 -9.17 9.86
CA SER A 73 -20.28 -9.40 8.58
C SER A 73 -19.41 -10.23 7.65
N TYR A 74 -19.88 -11.42 7.29
CA TYR A 74 -19.23 -12.36 6.35
C TYR A 74 -18.98 -11.75 4.96
N GLY A 75 -19.76 -10.75 4.53
CA GLY A 75 -19.55 -10.10 3.23
C GLY A 75 -18.28 -9.24 3.18
N SER A 76 -17.93 -8.59 4.31
CA SER A 76 -16.70 -7.79 4.40
C SER A 76 -15.44 -8.67 4.61
N PHE A 77 -15.64 -9.94 4.96
CA PHE A 77 -14.57 -10.91 5.18
C PHE A 77 -13.86 -11.31 3.88
N VAL A 78 -14.60 -11.48 2.79
CA VAL A 78 -14.03 -11.84 1.47
C VAL A 78 -13.45 -10.61 0.78
N THR A 79 -14.04 -9.43 0.96
CA THR A 79 -13.64 -8.22 0.22
C THR A 79 -12.35 -7.62 0.75
N ALA A 80 -12.10 -7.65 2.07
CA ALA A 80 -10.89 -7.10 2.67
C ALA A 80 -9.58 -7.69 2.07
N PRO A 81 -9.35 -9.01 2.02
CA PRO A 81 -8.11 -9.57 1.46
C PRO A 81 -7.90 -9.23 -0.02
N CYS A 82 -8.97 -9.11 -0.81
CA CYS A 82 -8.87 -8.70 -2.21
C CYS A 82 -8.23 -7.31 -2.35
N PHE A 83 -8.61 -6.34 -1.51
CA PHE A 83 -8.01 -5.00 -1.53
C PHE A 83 -6.53 -5.03 -1.17
N TYR A 84 -6.10 -5.87 -0.23
CA TYR A 84 -4.68 -6.01 0.11
C TYR A 84 -3.87 -6.66 -1.01
N ILE A 85 -4.44 -7.64 -1.73
CA ILE A 85 -3.79 -8.26 -2.90
C ILE A 85 -3.59 -7.22 -4.01
N ILE A 86 -4.62 -6.41 -4.27
CA ILE A 86 -4.54 -5.31 -5.23
C ILE A 86 -3.48 -4.30 -4.79
N ALA A 87 -3.51 -3.85 -3.53
CA ALA A 87 -2.52 -2.93 -2.98
C ALA A 87 -1.09 -3.48 -3.09
N THR A 88 -0.92 -4.77 -2.83
CA THR A 88 0.35 -5.48 -2.99
C THR A 88 0.83 -5.45 -4.44
N ALA A 89 -0.03 -5.85 -5.39
CA ALA A 89 0.32 -5.85 -6.82
C ALA A 89 0.69 -4.45 -7.32
N LEU A 90 -0.06 -3.41 -6.91
CA LEU A 90 0.27 -2.03 -7.25
C LEU A 90 1.59 -1.57 -6.60
N SER A 91 1.83 -1.90 -5.33
CA SER A 91 3.08 -1.50 -4.64
C SER A 91 4.31 -2.13 -5.29
N ILE A 92 4.26 -3.42 -5.65
CA ILE A 92 5.33 -4.11 -6.37
C ILE A 92 5.54 -3.44 -7.73
N SER A 93 4.46 -3.21 -8.47
CA SER A 93 4.53 -2.58 -9.80
C SER A 93 5.15 -1.19 -9.73
N GLY A 94 4.76 -0.37 -8.76
CA GLY A 94 5.30 0.97 -8.55
C GLY A 94 6.80 0.96 -8.22
N VAL A 95 7.23 0.08 -7.30
CA VAL A 95 8.65 -0.02 -6.90
C VAL A 95 9.52 -0.55 -8.05
N VAL A 96 9.05 -1.57 -8.76
CA VAL A 96 9.78 -2.17 -9.90
C VAL A 96 9.87 -1.20 -11.06
N TYR A 97 8.76 -0.54 -11.43
CA TYR A 97 8.73 0.43 -12.53
C TYR A 97 9.71 1.58 -12.28
N TYR A 98 9.76 2.09 -11.05
CA TYR A 98 10.70 3.14 -10.68
C TYR A 98 12.17 2.70 -10.79
N ASN A 99 12.49 1.50 -10.28
CA ASN A 99 13.85 0.97 -10.30
C ASN A 99 14.35 0.71 -11.72
N LEU A 100 13.50 0.13 -12.58
CA LEU A 100 13.83 -0.18 -13.97
C LEU A 100 14.16 1.07 -14.79
N GLU A 101 13.50 2.18 -14.49
CA GLU A 101 13.56 3.41 -15.28
C GLU A 101 14.59 4.43 -14.77
N THR A 102 14.94 4.40 -13.48
CA THR A 102 15.83 5.41 -12.87
C THR A 102 17.17 4.87 -12.40
N HIS A 103 17.35 3.55 -12.28
CA HIS A 103 18.51 2.91 -11.63
C HIS A 103 18.79 3.43 -10.21
N ILE A 104 17.85 4.17 -9.62
CA ILE A 104 17.91 4.72 -8.27
C ILE A 104 16.90 3.95 -7.43
N TYR A 105 17.28 3.64 -6.18
CA TYR A 105 16.37 2.99 -5.26
C TYR A 105 15.12 3.87 -5.04
N SER A 106 13.94 3.24 -5.16
CA SER A 106 12.65 3.82 -4.78
C SER A 106 12.74 4.46 -3.38
N PRO A 107 11.97 5.52 -3.07
CA PRO A 107 11.94 6.07 -1.71
C PRO A 107 11.81 4.95 -0.68
N ILE A 108 12.71 4.94 0.31
CA ILE A 108 12.82 3.87 1.33
C ILE A 108 11.45 3.56 1.96
N PHE A 109 10.63 4.58 2.14
CA PHE A 109 9.26 4.48 2.63
C PHE A 109 8.36 3.58 1.76
N ALA A 110 8.48 3.61 0.44
CA ALA A 110 7.70 2.74 -0.45
C ALA A 110 8.07 1.27 -0.28
N ILE A 111 9.36 0.96 -0.09
CA ILE A 111 9.85 -0.41 0.15
C ILE A 111 9.36 -0.92 1.52
N CYS A 112 9.45 -0.08 2.56
CA CYS A 112 8.90 -0.40 3.87
C CYS A 112 7.39 -0.67 3.80
N GLY A 113 6.61 0.21 3.16
CA GLY A 113 5.17 0.04 2.97
C GLY A 113 4.83 -1.25 2.20
N MET A 114 5.57 -1.54 1.14
CA MET A 114 5.43 -2.77 0.35
C MET A 114 5.67 -4.04 1.18
N SER A 115 6.74 -4.07 1.98
CA SER A 115 7.06 -5.23 2.83
C SER A 115 5.99 -5.51 3.89
N ILE A 116 5.41 -4.45 4.45
CA ILE A 116 4.33 -4.58 5.44
C ILE A 116 3.07 -5.10 4.76
N ILE A 117 2.68 -4.50 3.62
CA ILE A 117 1.41 -4.86 2.97
C ILE A 117 1.43 -6.25 2.35
N THR A 118 2.56 -6.67 1.79
CA THR A 118 2.79 -8.04 1.29
C THR A 118 2.64 -9.06 2.41
N THR A 119 3.23 -8.79 3.58
CA THR A 119 3.13 -9.65 4.76
C THR A 119 1.68 -9.75 5.25
N ILE A 120 0.97 -8.63 5.34
CA ILE A 120 -0.46 -8.62 5.71
C ILE A 120 -1.28 -9.42 4.70
N SER A 121 -1.07 -9.21 3.40
CA SER A 121 -1.76 -9.95 2.34
C SER A 121 -1.61 -11.46 2.50
N LEU A 122 -0.38 -11.93 2.72
CA LEU A 122 -0.10 -13.36 2.90
C LEU A 122 -0.82 -13.92 4.13
N ILE A 123 -0.75 -13.21 5.26
CA ILE A 123 -1.40 -13.64 6.50
C ILE A 123 -2.92 -13.71 6.32
N LEU A 124 -3.54 -12.69 5.70
CA LEU A 124 -4.98 -12.67 5.46
C LEU A 124 -5.43 -13.81 4.53
N ILE A 125 -4.64 -14.13 3.50
CA ILE A 125 -4.92 -15.28 2.62
C ILE A 125 -4.85 -16.59 3.40
N ILE A 126 -3.82 -16.76 4.24
CA ILE A 126 -3.68 -17.97 5.06
C ILE A 126 -4.85 -18.09 6.03
N GLU A 127 -5.20 -17.03 6.76
CA GLU A 127 -6.33 -17.07 7.70
C GLU A 127 -7.67 -17.30 6.98
N TYR A 128 -7.81 -16.83 5.74
CA TYR A 128 -8.96 -17.13 4.88
C TYR A 128 -9.04 -18.62 4.50
N ILE A 129 -7.92 -19.23 4.09
CA ILE A 129 -7.86 -20.66 3.71
C ILE A 129 -8.09 -21.57 4.92
N VAL A 130 -7.50 -21.24 6.08
CA VAL A 130 -7.61 -22.04 7.31
C VAL A 130 -8.97 -21.83 7.99
N GLY A 131 -9.71 -20.77 7.64
CA GLY A 131 -11.03 -20.46 8.21
C GLY A 131 -10.96 -19.91 9.64
N THR A 132 -9.82 -19.34 10.04
CA THR A 132 -9.56 -18.87 11.42
C THR A 132 -9.84 -17.38 11.64
N PHE A 133 -10.56 -16.75 10.71
CA PHE A 133 -10.82 -15.31 10.71
C PHE A 133 -12.11 -14.90 11.43
#